data_AF-A0A969CRY8-F1
#
_entry.id   AF-A0A969CRY8-F1
#
_cell.length_a   1.000
_cell.length_b   1.000
_cell.length_c   1.000
_cell.angle_alpha   90.00
_cell.angle_beta   90.00
_cell.angle_gamma   90.00
#
_symmetry.space_group_name_H-M   'P 1'
#
loop_
_entity.id
_entity.type
_entity.pdbx_description
1 polymer ?
#
loop_
_entity_poly.entity_id
_entity_poly.type
_entity_poly.pdbx_seq_one_letter_code
_entity_poly.pdbx_strand_id
1 'polypeptide(L)' 'MKPAFQDMSIDQLRTYVLEHREDTRAFKNLVDRLKTDGSGVVYPCPNTPEIIEVARTAIQERLAQKKAK' A
#
# COMPACT_ATOMS: atom_id res chain seq x y z
N MET A 1 -8.83 21.95 13.08
CA MET A 1 -9.23 21.82 11.65
C MET A 1 -8.92 20.41 11.18
N LYS A 2 -9.77 19.79 10.35
CA LYS A 2 -9.42 18.52 9.70
C LYS A 2 -8.52 18.81 8.50
N PRO A 3 -7.45 18.03 8.24
CA PRO A 3 -6.65 18.19 7.05
C PRO A 3 -7.48 17.95 5.78
N ALA A 4 -7.23 18.71 4.72
CA ALA A 4 -7.79 18.46 3.41
C ALA A 4 -6.97 17.37 2.70
N PHE A 5 -7.29 16.10 2.95
CA PHE A 5 -6.56 14.96 2.38
C PHE A 5 -6.59 14.91 0.84
N GLN A 6 -7.58 15.58 0.21
CA GLN A 6 -7.67 15.70 -1.24
C GLN A 6 -6.53 16.55 -1.83
N ASP A 7 -6.05 17.54 -1.08
CA ASP A 7 -5.03 18.49 -1.56
C ASP A 7 -3.60 17.94 -1.38
N MET A 8 -3.45 16.82 -0.65
CA MET A 8 -2.16 16.17 -0.43
C MET A 8 -1.75 15.33 -1.65
N SER A 9 -0.45 15.24 -1.93
CA SER A 9 0.08 14.16 -2.76
C SER A 9 -0.07 12.81 -2.04
N ILE A 10 0.03 11.69 -2.77
CA ILE A 10 -0.02 10.35 -2.14
C ILE A 10 1.11 10.18 -1.11
N ASP A 11 2.30 10.72 -1.39
CA ASP A 11 3.43 10.64 -0.46
C ASP A 11 3.22 11.49 0.79
N GLN A 12 2.65 12.69 0.66
CA GLN A 12 2.28 13.53 1.80
C GLN A 12 1.22 12.86 2.68
N LEU A 13 0.18 12.30 2.05
CA LEU A 13 -0.86 11.57 2.77
C LEU A 13 -0.32 10.30 3.44
N ARG A 14 0.64 9.61 2.80
CA ARG A 14 1.33 8.46 3.40
C ARG A 14 2.13 8.86 4.64
N THR A 15 2.91 9.94 4.58
CA THR A 15 3.64 10.46 5.74
C THR A 15 2.69 10.82 6.87
N TYR A 16 1.60 11.53 6.56
CA TYR A 16 0.59 11.90 7.56
C TYR A 16 -0.01 10.68 8.27
N VAL A 17 -0.38 9.63 7.53
CA VAL A 17 -0.93 8.38 8.09
C VAL A 17 0.07 7.68 9.02
N LEU A 18 1.37 7.73 8.72
CA LEU A 18 2.39 7.11 9.55
C LEU A 18 2.62 7.85 10.86
N GLU A 19 2.44 9.16 10.87
CA GLU A 19 2.55 10.03 12.04
C GLU A 19 1.27 10.02 12.89
N HIS A 20 0.09 9.77 12.28
CA HIS A 20 -1.22 9.83 12.91
C HIS A 20 -1.96 8.48 12.77
N ARG A 21 -1.38 7.43 13.35
CA ARG A 21 -1.81 6.04 13.13
C ARG A 21 -3.23 5.75 13.60
N GLU A 22 -3.73 6.55 14.55
CA GLU A 22 -5.08 6.50 15.08
C GLU A 22 -6.13 7.18 14.17
N ASP A 23 -5.73 8.07 13.25
CA ASP A 23 -6.68 8.69 12.31
C ASP A 23 -7.02 7.72 11.16
N THR A 24 -7.93 6.82 11.45
CA THR A 24 -8.47 5.85 10.49
C THR A 24 -9.06 6.48 9.22
N ARG A 25 -9.42 7.77 9.24
CA ARG A 25 -9.94 8.47 8.04
C ARG A 25 -8.82 8.81 7.07
N ALA A 26 -7.65 9.21 7.58
CA ALA A 26 -6.47 9.44 6.76
C ALA A 26 -6.05 8.13 6.09
N PHE A 27 -6.04 7.03 6.84
CA PHE A 27 -5.75 5.70 6.31
C PHE A 27 -6.74 5.29 5.21
N LYS A 28 -8.05 5.46 5.43
CA LYS A 28 -9.08 5.17 4.42
C LYS A 28 -8.87 6.00 3.13
N ASN A 29 -8.64 7.31 3.26
CA ASN A 29 -8.36 8.16 2.10
C ASN A 29 -7.13 7.70 1.30
N LEU A 30 -6.07 7.27 1.98
CA LEU A 30 -4.87 6.75 1.32
C LEU A 30 -5.19 5.47 0.55
N VAL A 31 -5.88 4.51 1.18
CA VAL A 31 -6.26 3.24 0.55
C VAL A 31 -7.17 3.46 -0.66
N ASP A 32 -8.17 4.33 -0.56
CA ASP A 32 -9.11 4.61 -1.65
C ASP A 32 -8.41 5.24 -2.85
N ARG A 33 -7.46 6.15 -2.61
CA ARG A 33 -6.64 6.75 -3.68
C ARG A 33 -5.74 5.73 -4.36
N LEU A 34 -5.08 4.87 -3.59
CA LEU A 34 -4.23 3.81 -4.14
C LEU A 34 -5.01 2.79 -4.98
N LYS A 35 -6.26 2.50 -4.59
CA LYS A 35 -7.17 1.66 -5.39
C LYS A 35 -7.57 2.33 -6.69
N THR A 36 -7.89 3.63 -6.64
CA THR A 36 -8.32 4.41 -7.82
C THR A 36 -7.19 4.60 -8.81
N ASP A 37 -5.97 4.84 -8.33
CA ASP A 37 -4.78 5.05 -9.16
C ASP A 37 -4.38 3.78 -9.94
N GLY A 38 -4.84 2.60 -9.52
CA GLY A 38 -4.62 1.33 -10.23
C GLY A 38 -3.16 0.86 -10.26
N SER A 39 -2.25 1.55 -9.56
CA SER A 39 -0.82 1.26 -9.55
C SER A 39 -0.42 0.08 -8.66
N GLY A 40 -1.34 -0.41 -7.82
CA GLY A 40 -1.11 -1.54 -6.91
C GLY A 40 -1.42 -2.90 -7.53
N VAL A 41 -0.51 -3.86 -7.37
CA VAL A 41 -0.80 -5.28 -7.65
C VAL A 41 -1.48 -5.87 -6.42
N VAL A 42 -2.70 -6.39 -6.59
CA VAL A 42 -3.45 -7.08 -5.53
C VAL A 42 -3.07 -8.55 -5.54
N TYR A 43 -2.61 -9.06 -4.39
CA TYR A 43 -2.36 -10.48 -4.18
C TYR A 43 -3.43 -11.07 -3.25
N PRO A 44 -3.89 -12.30 -3.49
CA PRO A 44 -4.78 -13.00 -2.58
C PRO A 44 -4.10 -13.27 -1.23
N CYS A 45 -4.90 -13.40 -0.17
CA CYS A 45 -4.40 -13.72 1.16
C CYS A 45 -3.75 -15.12 1.17
N PRO A 46 -2.51 -15.29 1.68
CA PRO A 46 -1.80 -16.56 1.65
C PRO A 46 -2.29 -17.53 2.73
N ASN A 47 -3.50 -18.06 2.55
CA ASN A 47 -4.15 -19.00 3.47
C ASN A 47 -4.21 -20.45 2.96
N THR A 48 -3.75 -20.72 1.74
CA THR A 48 -3.54 -22.08 1.22
C THR A 48 -2.09 -22.28 0.79
N PRO A 49 -1.58 -23.52 0.74
CA PRO A 49 -0.22 -23.80 0.27
C PRO A 49 0.09 -23.20 -1.11
N GLU A 50 -0.86 -23.26 -2.03
CA GLU A 50 -0.70 -22.73 -3.39
C GLU A 50 -0.55 -21.20 -3.37
N ILE A 51 -1.38 -20.50 -2.59
CA ILE A 51 -1.33 -19.04 -2.51
C ILE A 51 -0.09 -18.58 -1.73
N ILE A 52 0.37 -19.36 -0.75
CA ILE A 52 1.64 -19.10 -0.05
C ILE A 52 2.81 -19.10 -1.05
N GLU A 53 2.86 -20.05 -1.98
CA GLU A 53 3.93 -20.09 -3.00
C GLU A 53 3.83 -18.95 -4.02
N VAL A 54 2.61 -18.51 -4.39
CA VAL A 54 2.41 -17.28 -5.17
C VAL A 54 2.98 -16.07 -4.44
N ALA A 55 2.64 -15.91 -3.16
CA ALA A 55 3.13 -14.79 -2.34
C ALA A 55 4.66 -14.84 -2.18
N ARG A 56 5.23 -16.03 -1.95
CA ARG A 56 6.69 -16.24 -1.87
C ARG A 56 7.38 -15.78 -3.16
N THR A 57 6.87 -16.22 -4.31
CA THR A 57 7.43 -15.89 -5.62
C THR A 57 7.42 -14.38 -5.86
N ALA A 58 6.27 -13.73 -5.62
CA ALA A 58 6.14 -12.28 -5.76
C ALA A 58 7.11 -11.49 -4.86
N ILE A 59 7.33 -11.95 -3.62
CA ILE A 59 8.30 -11.34 -2.70
C ILE A 59 9.72 -11.48 -3.25
N GLN A 60 10.11 -12.66 -3.73
CA GLN A 60 11.45 -12.90 -4.28
C GLN A 60 11.73 -12.03 -5.52
N GLU A 61 10.77 -11.94 -6.44
CA GLU A 61 10.89 -11.07 -7.63
C GLU A 61 11.09 -9.60 -7.24
N ARG A 62 10.31 -9.10 -6.27
CA ARG A 62 10.45 -7.72 -5.77
C ARG A 62 11.80 -7.48 -5.11
N LEU A 63 12.32 -8.44 -4.35
CA LEU A 63 13.65 -8.35 -3.75
C LEU A 63 14.75 -8.35 -4.80
N ALA A 64 14.63 -9.16 -5.86
CA ALA A 64 15.57 -9.18 -6.98
C ALA A 64 15.58 -7.83 -7.73
N GLN A 65 14.41 -7.27 -8.02
CA GLN A 65 14.27 -5.95 -8.65
C GLN A 65 14.92 -4.83 -7.81
N LYS A 66 14.80 -4.89 -6.48
CA LYS A 66 15.45 -3.93 -5.57
C LYS A 66 16.97 -4.07 -5.51
N LYS A 67 17.52 -5.28 -5.73
CA LYS A 67 18.98 -5.50 -5.76
C LYS A 67 19.61 -5.09 -7.09
N ALA A 68 18.84 -5.08 -8.16
CA ALA A 68 19.31 -4.74 -9.50
C ALA A 68 19.28 -3.22 -9.80
N LYS A 69 18.79 -2.41 -8.86
CA LYS A 69 18.66 -0.96 -8.96
C LYS A 69 19.56 -0.29 -7.93
#